data_AF-A0A507CTQ5-F1
#
_entry.id   AF-A0A507CTQ5-F1
#
_cell.length_a   1.000
_cell.length_b   1.000
_cell.length_c   1.000
_cell.angle_alpha   90.00
_cell.angle_beta   90.00
_cell.angle_gamma   90.00
#
_symmetry.space_group_name_H-M   'P 1'
#
loop_
_entity.id
_entity.type
_entity.pdbx_description
1 polymer ?
#
loop_
_entity_poly.entity_id
_entity_poly.type
_entity_poly.pdbx_seq_one_letter_code
_entity_poly.pdbx_strand_id
1 'polypeptide(L)'
;MSRHLIWRLKSDTSPGRATRPSPLSTAAIRSVDRIQTAMPADKSKYAIAIYDYRGATDEECDFDKGDIFEIVNHDNAEWWYVRFEDDKDVEGYVPSTYVKVVSPDEVQRLGNERDDEEEYEEDDQDADYDDDDESYNDDGGSRSDQNVYRNLPVSALAADLKAHVAQHKLFGGIPVTPSTPTVHQLTAPPVKVEGFPDLTRGFRPSTLAFAAKHGIGQLRNSLLPKLDESGLGFADLMLDLKKNRIRRRITKLNVAFSILEAKHVLPPPAGLRVLGRHVRVAIFDRVGVVANMLSVDAVVNQDLWKFSTKTSLLFPKDDENTCLLRANAVDFRLCVLFELCVVVAKPNSKPNSNGNDVEDISCGWGVFPLYSADGGPVENKPYDIKLYGGTPLDKEAEAFEIGERKGFLSNFINPSRAPKLSIRIWKLSNSAMVRINQLPDTILTFLSWVPVLAMYRSVLATSLLVPHESRGLNLAPSYDPILALVPVLMEQNDLARLLEVAWEKKFRVLKRREKKSSHMLSQTLLDACLAVYPLLHIIGMPKHIPGDAEKAQVRRAFMDSFSSVGLMEMLGKNPHLLTYEAFDAKEVTFDYLSSAKASALVA
;
A
#
# COMPACT_ATOMS: atom_id res chain seq x y z
N MET A 1 25.30 -53.56 6.62
CA MET A 1 26.29 -54.13 7.57
C MET A 1 27.53 -53.25 7.52
N SER A 2 28.00 -52.64 8.62
CA SER A 2 29.15 -53.07 9.44
C SER A 2 30.47 -53.22 8.65
N ARG A 3 31.66 -52.77 9.08
CA ARG A 3 32.13 -52.17 10.36
C ARG A 3 33.53 -51.53 10.13
N HIS A 4 33.81 -50.33 10.66
CA HIS A 4 34.75 -50.02 11.77
C HIS A 4 36.28 -50.14 11.56
N LEU A 5 36.97 -49.01 11.87
CA LEU A 5 38.24 -48.78 12.60
C LEU A 5 39.45 -49.73 12.42
N ILE A 6 40.69 -49.15 12.42
CA ILE A 6 41.71 -49.33 13.51
C ILE A 6 43.04 -48.52 13.27
N TRP A 7 43.39 -47.66 14.24
CA TRP A 7 44.72 -47.29 14.82
C TRP A 7 45.97 -46.72 14.07
N ARG A 8 46.30 -45.46 14.45
CA ARG A 8 47.52 -44.94 15.15
C ARG A 8 49.00 -45.17 14.67
N LEU A 9 49.60 -44.02 14.30
CA LEU A 9 50.76 -43.28 14.92
C LEU A 9 52.26 -43.64 14.68
N LYS A 10 53.04 -42.54 14.48
CA LYS A 10 54.52 -42.32 14.57
C LYS A 10 55.36 -42.94 13.44
N SER A 11 56.44 -42.36 12.90
CA SER A 11 57.09 -41.01 12.97
C SER A 11 58.28 -41.01 11.95
N ASP A 12 58.98 -39.96 11.52
CA ASP A 12 59.07 -38.52 11.90
C ASP A 12 59.66 -37.65 10.72
N THR A 13 60.36 -36.54 11.02
CA THR A 13 61.25 -35.68 10.19
C THR A 13 60.65 -34.58 9.27
N SER A 14 60.78 -33.35 9.75
CA SER A 14 61.18 -32.11 9.04
C SER A 14 60.42 -31.60 7.79
N PRO A 15 59.63 -30.50 7.93
CA PRO A 15 59.20 -29.65 6.82
C PRO A 15 59.89 -28.27 6.81
N GLY A 16 60.11 -27.72 5.61
CA GLY A 16 60.63 -26.36 5.41
C GLY A 16 59.56 -25.35 4.97
N ARG A 17 59.43 -24.26 5.73
CA ARG A 17 59.10 -22.89 5.31
C ARG A 17 57.80 -22.61 4.50
N ALA A 18 56.81 -22.09 5.20
CA ALA A 18 55.98 -20.96 4.73
C ALA A 18 55.64 -20.06 5.93
N THR A 19 55.88 -18.75 5.83
CA THR A 19 55.89 -17.83 6.98
C THR A 19 54.60 -17.02 7.13
N ARG A 20 53.89 -17.25 8.25
CA ARG A 20 53.11 -16.21 8.96
C ARG A 20 53.97 -15.61 10.08
N PRO A 21 53.63 -14.41 10.57
CA PRO A 21 53.71 -14.09 11.99
C PRO A 21 52.33 -14.20 12.65
N SER A 22 52.33 -14.45 13.96
CA SER A 22 51.15 -14.53 14.84
C SER A 22 51.43 -13.71 16.14
N PRO A 23 50.72 -13.82 17.29
CA PRO A 23 50.12 -12.63 17.88
C PRO A 23 50.49 -12.38 19.38
N LEU A 24 49.76 -11.43 20.00
CA LEU A 24 49.53 -11.25 21.45
C LEU A 24 50.66 -10.67 22.33
N SER A 25 50.33 -9.58 23.03
CA SER A 25 50.51 -9.47 24.48
C SER A 25 49.54 -8.43 25.07
N THR A 26 49.23 -8.51 26.37
CA THR A 26 48.27 -7.64 27.07
C THR A 26 48.76 -7.36 28.49
N ALA A 27 48.33 -6.21 29.06
CA ALA A 27 48.54 -5.70 30.43
C ALA A 27 49.88 -4.96 30.71
N ALA A 28 49.93 -3.86 31.49
CA ALA A 28 48.88 -2.95 31.98
C ALA A 28 49.49 -1.68 32.66
N ILE A 29 48.62 -0.73 33.06
CA ILE A 29 48.76 0.30 34.13
C ILE A 29 49.17 1.75 33.72
N ARG A 30 48.15 2.65 33.78
CA ARG A 30 48.09 4.06 34.23
C ARG A 30 49.24 5.05 33.91
N SER A 31 48.91 6.16 33.25
CA SER A 31 48.52 7.42 33.96
C SER A 31 48.00 8.50 33.00
N VAL A 32 47.24 9.46 33.54
CA VAL A 32 46.59 10.59 32.87
C VAL A 32 47.60 11.55 32.25
N ASP A 33 47.39 12.03 31.02
CA ASP A 33 47.46 13.48 30.78
C ASP A 33 46.61 13.98 29.62
N ARG A 34 46.22 15.25 29.70
CA ARG A 34 45.18 15.91 28.90
C ARG A 34 45.84 16.86 27.88
N ILE A 35 46.02 16.43 26.63
CA ILE A 35 46.47 17.33 25.56
C ILE A 35 45.39 17.49 24.50
N GLN A 36 44.75 18.65 24.56
CA GLN A 36 43.77 19.16 23.61
C GLN A 36 44.54 19.90 22.50
N THR A 37 44.95 19.19 21.45
CA THR A 37 45.54 19.82 20.25
C THR A 37 44.45 20.12 19.24
N ALA A 38 44.03 21.39 19.20
CA ALA A 38 43.23 21.93 18.11
C ALA A 38 44.02 21.82 16.79
N MET A 39 43.38 21.30 15.74
CA MET A 39 43.87 21.48 14.38
C MET A 39 43.50 22.88 13.88
N PRO A 40 44.33 23.49 13.01
CA PRO A 40 44.06 24.83 12.50
C PRO A 40 42.79 24.83 11.65
N ALA A 41 42.03 25.93 11.73
CA ALA A 41 40.90 26.17 10.86
C ALA A 41 41.38 26.36 9.41
N ASP A 42 41.43 25.26 8.65
CA ASP A 42 41.30 25.36 7.21
C ASP A 42 39.89 25.89 6.91
N LYS A 43 39.74 26.63 5.80
CA LYS A 43 38.47 27.31 5.51
C LYS A 43 37.42 26.25 5.19
N SER A 44 36.46 26.00 6.09
CA SER A 44 35.35 25.06 5.87
C SER A 44 34.76 25.28 4.47
N LYS A 45 35.02 24.32 3.59
CA LYS A 45 34.42 24.29 2.25
C LYS A 45 33.09 23.60 2.41
N TYR A 46 32.04 24.22 1.88
CA TYR A 46 30.74 23.60 1.83
C TYR A 46 30.59 22.86 0.51
N ALA A 47 29.72 21.86 0.49
CA ALA A 47 29.25 21.23 -0.74
C ALA A 47 27.73 21.20 -0.74
N ILE A 48 27.14 21.26 -1.94
CA ILE A 48 25.71 21.05 -2.15
C ILE A 48 25.47 19.82 -3.02
N ALA A 49 24.52 18.98 -2.64
CA ALA A 49 24.09 17.84 -3.45
C ALA A 49 23.47 18.31 -4.78
N ILE A 50 23.95 17.79 -5.90
CA ILE A 50 23.44 18.08 -7.24
C ILE A 50 22.52 16.97 -7.80
N TYR A 51 22.48 15.82 -7.13
CA TYR A 51 21.60 14.68 -7.38
C TYR A 51 21.26 13.99 -6.06
N ASP A 52 20.12 13.28 -6.04
CA ASP A 52 19.73 12.45 -4.89
C ASP A 52 20.63 11.21 -4.81
N TYR A 53 20.92 10.78 -3.58
CA TYR A 53 21.75 9.61 -3.32
C TYR A 53 21.16 8.78 -2.16
N ARG A 54 21.34 7.46 -2.26
CA ARG A 54 21.01 6.52 -1.18
C ARG A 54 22.19 5.57 -1.00
N GLY A 55 22.71 5.51 0.22
CA GLY A 55 23.89 4.75 0.59
C GLY A 55 23.71 3.24 0.39
N ALA A 56 24.77 2.58 -0.05
CA ALA A 56 24.82 1.12 -0.16
C ALA A 56 25.26 0.44 1.15
N THR A 57 25.83 1.20 2.08
CA THR A 57 26.40 0.72 3.35
C THR A 57 26.18 1.73 4.48
N ASP A 58 26.26 1.27 5.73
CA ASP A 58 26.03 2.06 6.95
C ASP A 58 27.11 3.15 7.19
N GLU A 59 28.15 3.24 6.35
CA GLU A 59 29.19 4.29 6.38
C GLU A 59 28.90 5.43 5.38
N GLU A 60 27.88 5.28 4.53
CA GLU A 60 27.48 6.24 3.47
C GLU A 60 26.22 7.02 3.90
N CYS A 61 26.15 8.32 3.58
CA CYS A 61 24.96 9.12 3.87
C CYS A 61 23.87 8.97 2.78
N ASP A 62 22.63 8.77 3.20
CA ASP A 62 21.44 9.10 2.39
C ASP A 62 21.28 10.63 2.33
N PHE A 63 21.13 11.21 1.13
CA PHE A 63 20.91 12.65 0.96
C PHE A 63 20.08 12.96 -0.29
N ASP A 64 19.40 14.11 -0.27
CA ASP A 64 18.56 14.59 -1.37
C ASP A 64 19.25 15.74 -2.11
N LYS A 65 18.91 15.91 -3.40
CA LYS A 65 19.45 17.02 -4.20
C LYS A 65 19.09 18.36 -3.54
N GLY A 66 20.11 19.16 -3.24
CA GLY A 66 19.99 20.43 -2.53
C GLY A 66 20.52 20.39 -1.10
N ASP A 67 20.73 19.23 -0.49
CA ASP A 67 21.33 19.14 0.83
C ASP A 67 22.71 19.81 0.87
N ILE A 68 23.00 20.52 1.97
CA ILE A 68 24.28 21.23 2.19
C ILE A 68 25.09 20.49 3.25
N PHE A 69 26.37 20.29 2.94
CA PHE A 69 27.32 19.63 3.83
C PHE A 69 28.55 20.51 4.10
N GLU A 70 29.04 20.46 5.33
CA GLU A 70 30.40 20.85 5.68
C GLU A 70 31.35 19.72 5.28
N ILE A 71 32.34 20.00 4.42
CA ILE A 71 33.34 19.01 4.02
C ILE A 71 34.34 18.82 5.16
N VAL A 72 34.32 17.64 5.77
CA VAL A 72 35.23 17.25 6.86
C VAL A 72 36.51 16.64 6.32
N ASN A 73 36.45 15.84 5.25
CA ASN A 73 37.61 15.32 4.52
C ASN A 73 37.30 15.06 3.03
N HIS A 74 38.16 15.54 2.12
CA HIS A 74 38.04 15.35 0.67
C HIS A 74 39.29 14.75 0.00
N ASP A 75 40.17 14.10 0.77
CA ASP A 75 41.47 13.62 0.27
C ASP A 75 41.35 12.41 -0.66
N ASN A 76 40.23 11.70 -0.62
CA ASN A 76 39.85 10.69 -1.60
C ASN A 76 39.08 11.36 -2.76
N ALA A 77 39.50 11.10 -3.99
CA ALA A 77 38.94 11.71 -5.19
C ALA A 77 37.51 11.26 -5.51
N GLU A 78 37.09 10.07 -5.05
CA GLU A 78 35.79 9.47 -5.38
C GLU A 78 34.76 9.61 -4.25
N TRP A 79 35.21 9.70 -2.99
CA TRP A 79 34.35 9.70 -1.80
C TRP A 79 34.83 10.71 -0.76
N TRP A 80 33.96 11.62 -0.33
CA TRP A 80 34.26 12.64 0.66
C TRP A 80 33.53 12.34 1.97
N TYR A 81 34.20 12.57 3.09
CA TYR A 81 33.58 12.50 4.41
C TYR A 81 33.03 13.89 4.75
N VAL A 82 31.73 13.96 5.04
CA VAL A 82 31.02 15.22 5.21
C VAL A 82 30.08 15.14 6.41
N ARG A 83 29.65 16.31 6.88
CA ARG A 83 28.66 16.48 7.94
C ARG A 83 27.55 17.39 7.44
N PHE A 84 26.29 17.09 7.73
CA PHE A 84 25.18 17.94 7.29
C PHE A 84 25.25 19.33 7.94
N GLU A 85 24.83 20.36 7.21
CA GLU A 85 24.78 21.73 7.77
C GLU A 85 23.59 21.89 8.73
N ASP A 86 22.44 21.35 8.35
CA ASP A 86 21.18 21.44 9.11
C ASP A 86 21.08 20.44 10.28
N ASP A 87 21.96 19.42 10.31
CA ASP A 87 22.06 18.45 11.42
C ASP A 87 23.52 18.05 11.65
N LYS A 88 24.16 18.70 12.62
CA LYS A 88 25.60 18.55 12.90
C LYS A 88 25.98 17.22 13.56
N ASP A 89 25.01 16.40 13.98
CA ASP A 89 25.25 15.08 14.55
C ASP A 89 25.23 13.97 13.49
N VAL A 90 24.93 14.29 12.21
CA VAL A 90 24.94 13.35 11.08
C VAL A 90 26.18 13.56 10.22
N GLU A 91 27.05 12.54 10.14
CA GLU A 91 28.27 12.53 9.33
C GLU A 91 28.56 11.16 8.70
N GLY A 92 29.16 11.15 7.51
CA GLY A 92 29.38 9.94 6.72
C GLY A 92 29.98 10.22 5.34
N TYR A 93 30.10 9.19 4.51
CA TYR A 93 30.66 9.29 3.16
C TYR A 93 29.62 9.66 2.10
N VAL A 94 29.99 10.56 1.19
CA VAL A 94 29.22 10.94 -0.01
C VAL A 94 30.08 10.83 -1.27
N PRO A 95 29.54 10.39 -2.42
CA PRO A 95 30.32 10.31 -3.66
C PRO A 95 30.58 11.72 -4.23
N SER A 96 31.84 12.01 -4.57
CA SER A 96 32.29 13.34 -5.00
C SER A 96 31.63 13.84 -6.29
N THR A 97 31.10 12.92 -7.11
CA THR A 97 30.38 13.22 -8.36
C THR A 97 28.92 13.65 -8.15
N TYR A 98 28.39 13.49 -6.94
CA TYR A 98 27.01 13.87 -6.58
C TYR A 98 26.94 15.20 -5.83
N VAL A 99 28.09 15.81 -5.53
CA VAL A 99 28.17 17.05 -4.75
C VAL A 99 29.03 18.10 -5.46
N LYS A 100 28.71 19.37 -5.27
CA LYS A 100 29.44 20.52 -5.83
C LYS A 100 29.95 21.41 -4.71
N VAL A 101 31.25 21.67 -4.67
CA VAL A 101 31.85 22.62 -3.72
C VAL A 101 31.30 24.03 -3.95
N VAL A 102 30.90 24.69 -2.87
CA VAL A 102 30.35 26.05 -2.84
C VAL A 102 31.03 26.88 -1.74
N SER A 103 31.09 28.20 -1.93
CA SER A 103 31.63 29.13 -0.94
C SER A 103 30.62 29.46 0.16
N PRO A 104 31.05 29.86 1.38
CA PRO A 104 30.14 30.28 2.45
C PRO A 104 29.19 31.41 2.03
N ASP A 105 29.67 32.34 1.19
CA ASP A 105 28.87 33.46 0.65
C ASP A 105 27.79 32.99 -0.36
N GLU A 106 27.97 31.82 -0.99
CA GLU A 106 26.94 31.20 -1.84
C GLU A 106 25.94 30.41 -1.00
N VAL A 107 26.39 29.69 0.04
CA VAL A 107 25.51 29.02 1.01
C VAL A 107 24.53 30.03 1.64
N GLN A 108 25.01 31.21 2.03
CA GLN A 108 24.16 32.24 2.63
C GLN A 108 23.18 32.91 1.65
N ARG A 109 23.42 32.85 0.33
CA ARG A 109 22.45 33.28 -0.69
C ARG A 109 21.40 32.19 -0.94
N LEU A 110 21.84 30.96 -1.12
CA LEU A 110 20.99 29.79 -1.31
C LEU A 110 20.08 29.52 -0.10
N GLY A 111 20.52 29.84 1.12
CA GLY A 111 19.70 29.78 2.32
C GLY A 111 18.55 30.81 2.32
N ASN A 112 18.79 32.02 1.83
CA ASN A 112 17.75 33.05 1.71
C ASN A 112 16.82 32.82 0.51
N GLU A 113 17.32 32.21 -0.57
CA GLU A 113 16.50 31.84 -1.75
C GLU A 113 15.55 30.67 -1.43
N ARG A 114 15.89 29.76 -0.50
CA ARG A 114 14.98 28.71 0.00
C ARG A 114 13.73 29.24 0.69
N ASP A 115 13.86 30.30 1.50
CA ASP A 115 12.72 30.91 2.20
C ASP A 115 11.65 31.48 1.24
N ASP A 116 12.05 31.82 0.00
CA ASP A 116 11.17 32.34 -1.06
C ASP A 116 10.80 31.28 -2.13
N GLU A 117 11.57 30.19 -2.28
CA GLU A 117 11.36 29.10 -3.26
C GLU A 117 10.80 27.79 -2.66
N GLU A 118 10.30 27.77 -1.42
CA GLU A 118 9.60 26.61 -0.80
C GLU A 118 8.23 26.24 -1.48
N GLU A 119 7.98 26.75 -2.69
CA GLU A 119 6.93 26.30 -3.60
C GLU A 119 7.52 25.30 -4.62
N TYR A 120 7.10 24.03 -4.53
CA TYR A 120 7.30 22.90 -5.47
C TYR A 120 8.53 21.96 -5.30
N GLU A 121 8.17 20.67 -5.18
CA GLU A 121 8.96 19.43 -5.37
C GLU A 121 9.42 18.61 -4.12
N GLU A 122 8.71 17.49 -3.98
CA GLU A 122 8.80 16.26 -3.16
C GLU A 122 10.13 15.47 -3.33
N ASP A 123 10.56 14.47 -2.52
CA ASP A 123 9.97 13.71 -1.38
C ASP A 123 11.07 12.88 -0.65
N ASP A 124 10.66 11.93 0.23
CA ASP A 124 11.43 10.73 0.65
C ASP A 124 12.47 10.87 1.80
N GLN A 125 12.04 11.43 2.95
CA GLN A 125 12.52 10.98 4.28
C GLN A 125 11.39 10.38 5.13
N ASP A 126 11.37 9.04 5.21
CA ASP A 126 10.54 8.32 6.18
C ASP A 126 11.18 6.98 6.58
N ALA A 127 11.55 6.88 7.87
CA ALA A 127 11.80 5.67 8.66
C ALA A 127 13.23 5.08 8.74
N ASP A 128 14.14 5.79 9.42
CA ASP A 128 14.99 5.13 10.41
C ASP A 128 14.23 4.88 11.72
N TYR A 129 14.37 3.66 12.23
CA TYR A 129 13.93 3.23 13.56
C TYR A 129 14.97 2.28 14.12
N ASP A 130 16.06 2.83 14.66
CA ASP A 130 16.81 2.09 15.67
C ASP A 130 16.06 2.11 17.00
N ASP A 131 16.17 0.97 17.68
CA ASP A 131 15.50 0.64 18.92
C ASP A 131 16.55 0.78 20.02
N ASP A 132 16.54 1.87 20.79
CA ASP A 132 17.23 1.89 22.08
C ASP A 132 16.57 2.77 23.13
N ASP A 133 16.88 2.45 24.38
CA ASP A 133 16.17 2.78 25.62
C ASP A 133 16.54 4.16 26.18
N GLU A 134 15.58 5.09 26.36
CA GLU A 134 15.73 6.19 27.32
C GLU A 134 14.45 6.54 28.10
N SER A 135 14.66 6.85 29.38
CA SER A 135 13.62 7.14 30.37
C SER A 135 13.27 8.63 30.45
N TYR A 136 11.98 8.97 30.38
CA TYR A 136 11.50 10.34 30.61
C TYR A 136 11.86 10.87 32.01
N ASN A 137 12.63 11.96 32.05
CA ASN A 137 12.58 12.94 33.13
C ASN A 137 11.56 14.03 32.78
N ASP A 138 10.79 14.45 33.78
CA ASP A 138 9.74 15.46 33.70
C ASP A 138 10.30 16.81 34.17
N ASP A 139 10.17 17.87 33.36
CA ASP A 139 10.29 19.24 33.84
C ASP A 139 9.31 20.17 33.10
N GLY A 140 8.69 21.08 33.85
CA GLY A 140 7.46 21.77 33.45
C GLY A 140 7.68 23.19 32.95
N GLY A 141 7.30 23.45 31.70
CA GLY A 141 7.28 24.80 31.10
C GLY A 141 5.86 25.24 30.73
N SER A 142 5.29 26.20 31.46
CA SER A 142 3.95 26.74 31.18
C SER A 142 3.97 28.03 30.34
N ARG A 143 3.08 28.13 29.34
CA ARG A 143 2.47 29.40 28.92
C ARG A 143 1.17 29.19 28.15
N SER A 144 0.20 30.07 28.39
CA SER A 144 -1.13 30.13 27.77
C SER A 144 -1.05 30.89 26.43
N ASP A 145 -2.00 30.84 25.49
CA ASP A 145 -3.46 30.60 25.57
C ASP A 145 -3.92 29.76 24.33
N GLN A 146 -5.16 29.26 24.18
CA GLN A 146 -6.42 29.59 24.88
C GLN A 146 -7.33 28.35 25.11
N ASN A 147 -8.64 28.49 24.89
CA ASN A 147 -9.73 27.52 25.07
C ASN A 147 -10.18 26.93 23.71
N VAL A 148 -10.82 25.75 23.62
CA VAL A 148 -11.77 25.12 24.55
C VAL A 148 -11.53 23.61 24.66
N TYR A 149 -11.06 23.11 25.81
CA TYR A 149 -11.35 21.79 26.41
C TYR A 149 -10.55 21.66 27.72
N ARG A 150 -11.18 21.92 28.87
CA ARG A 150 -10.56 21.67 30.19
C ARG A 150 -11.60 21.22 31.21
N ASN A 151 -11.41 20.01 31.73
CA ASN A 151 -11.35 19.68 33.18
C ASN A 151 -11.62 18.19 33.43
N LEU A 152 -10.64 17.33 33.14
CA LEU A 152 -10.53 15.96 33.69
C LEU A 152 -9.07 15.69 34.12
N PRO A 153 -8.82 14.84 35.13
CA PRO A 153 -7.53 14.77 35.80
C PRO A 153 -6.51 13.88 35.07
N VAL A 154 -5.61 14.51 34.32
CA VAL A 154 -4.51 13.87 33.55
C VAL A 154 -3.67 12.86 34.37
N SER A 155 -3.58 13.03 35.70
CA SER A 155 -2.88 12.10 36.60
C SER A 155 -3.56 10.74 36.75
N ALA A 156 -4.89 10.65 36.58
CA ALA A 156 -5.62 9.39 36.59
C ALA A 156 -5.37 8.63 35.28
N LEU A 157 -5.49 9.29 34.13
CA LEU A 157 -5.18 8.71 32.82
C LEU A 157 -3.77 8.10 32.75
N ALA A 158 -2.77 8.82 33.25
CA ALA A 158 -1.40 8.35 33.26
C ALA A 158 -1.18 7.14 34.21
N ALA A 159 -1.96 7.05 35.29
CA ALA A 159 -1.92 5.93 36.23
C ALA A 159 -2.64 4.68 35.65
N ASP A 160 -3.84 4.85 35.09
CA ASP A 160 -4.61 3.78 34.47
C ASP A 160 -3.91 3.26 33.20
N LEU A 161 -3.34 4.13 32.36
CA LEU A 161 -2.54 3.71 31.20
C LEU A 161 -1.29 2.94 31.65
N LYS A 162 -0.59 3.39 32.71
CA LYS A 162 0.53 2.63 33.30
C LYS A 162 0.09 1.28 33.88
N ALA A 163 -1.07 1.20 34.51
CA ALA A 163 -1.64 -0.04 35.03
C ALA A 163 -2.05 -1.00 33.89
N HIS A 164 -2.65 -0.49 32.82
CA HIS A 164 -3.00 -1.26 31.62
C HIS A 164 -1.74 -1.77 30.89
N VAL A 165 -0.74 -0.91 30.70
CA VAL A 165 0.57 -1.30 30.14
C VAL A 165 1.26 -2.36 31.03
N ALA A 166 1.12 -2.27 32.36
CA ALA A 166 1.64 -3.28 33.29
C ALA A 166 0.90 -4.62 33.19
N GLN A 167 -0.44 -4.61 33.02
CA GLN A 167 -1.21 -5.83 32.73
C GLN A 167 -0.84 -6.40 31.35
N HIS A 168 -0.65 -5.55 30.33
CA HIS A 168 -0.27 -5.98 28.98
C HIS A 168 1.13 -6.59 28.89
N LYS A 169 2.03 -6.35 29.86
CA LYS A 169 3.30 -7.07 29.97
C LYS A 169 3.12 -8.59 30.15
N LEU A 170 1.99 -9.04 30.73
CA LEU A 170 1.65 -10.48 30.80
C LEU A 170 1.17 -11.03 29.45
N PHE A 171 0.58 -10.19 28.59
CA PHE A 171 0.04 -10.57 27.28
C PHE A 171 1.04 -10.45 26.12
N GLY A 172 2.19 -9.80 26.33
CA GLY A 172 3.23 -9.61 25.31
C GLY A 172 3.79 -10.91 24.70
N GLY A 173 3.60 -12.04 25.37
CA GLY A 173 3.99 -13.37 24.91
C GLY A 173 2.91 -14.19 24.19
N ILE A 174 1.66 -13.71 24.06
CA ILE A 174 0.64 -14.45 23.31
C ILE A 174 1.00 -14.44 21.81
N PRO A 175 1.16 -15.61 21.16
CA PRO A 175 1.33 -15.69 19.72
C PRO A 175 0.09 -15.10 19.04
N VAL A 176 0.31 -14.22 18.07
CA VAL A 176 -0.76 -13.76 17.19
C VAL A 176 -1.31 -14.98 16.46
N THR A 177 -2.54 -15.39 16.77
CA THR A 177 -3.20 -16.47 16.04
C THR A 177 -3.28 -16.06 14.57
N PRO A 178 -2.69 -16.84 13.63
CA PRO A 178 -2.83 -16.57 12.22
C PRO A 178 -4.31 -16.65 11.87
N SER A 179 -4.88 -15.55 11.37
CA SER A 179 -6.25 -15.61 10.86
C SER A 179 -6.24 -16.40 9.56
N THR A 180 -6.84 -17.59 9.60
CA THR A 180 -7.09 -18.38 8.38
C THR A 180 -7.98 -17.54 7.46
N PRO A 181 -7.62 -17.36 6.18
CA PRO A 181 -8.44 -16.58 5.28
C PRO A 181 -9.82 -17.23 5.07
N THR A 182 -10.87 -16.41 5.16
CA THR A 182 -12.23 -16.75 4.73
C THR A 182 -12.23 -17.10 3.25
N VAL A 183 -12.93 -18.16 2.85
CA VAL A 183 -13.10 -18.53 1.44
C VAL A 183 -14.57 -18.44 1.05
N HIS A 184 -14.90 -17.46 0.21
CA HIS A 184 -16.23 -17.31 -0.37
C HIS A 184 -16.38 -18.16 -1.63
N GLN A 185 -17.12 -19.26 -1.54
CA GLN A 185 -17.39 -20.11 -2.70
C GLN A 185 -18.04 -19.31 -3.83
N LEU A 186 -17.44 -19.38 -5.03
CA LEU A 186 -18.02 -18.74 -6.21
C LEU A 186 -19.18 -19.58 -6.76
N THR A 187 -20.22 -18.90 -7.24
CA THR A 187 -21.34 -19.51 -7.97
C THR A 187 -21.25 -19.11 -9.43
N ALA A 188 -21.52 -20.05 -10.34
CA ALA A 188 -21.52 -19.77 -11.77
C ALA A 188 -22.63 -18.77 -12.13
N PRO A 189 -22.33 -17.72 -12.90
CA PRO A 189 -23.35 -16.77 -13.37
C PRO A 189 -24.32 -17.46 -14.35
N PRO A 190 -25.52 -16.89 -14.56
CA PRO A 190 -26.47 -17.42 -15.55
C PRO A 190 -25.86 -17.40 -16.96
N VAL A 191 -26.11 -18.45 -17.75
CA VAL A 191 -25.53 -18.59 -19.10
C VAL A 191 -26.04 -17.52 -20.08
N LYS A 192 -27.28 -17.05 -19.88
CA LYS A 192 -27.89 -15.95 -20.63
C LYS A 192 -28.12 -14.75 -19.71
N VAL A 193 -27.95 -13.55 -20.25
CA VAL A 193 -28.32 -12.30 -19.57
C VAL A 193 -29.60 -11.77 -20.19
N GLU A 194 -30.58 -11.41 -19.35
CA GLU A 194 -31.85 -10.88 -19.82
C GLU A 194 -31.66 -9.56 -20.57
N GLY A 195 -32.23 -9.48 -21.78
CA GLY A 195 -32.13 -8.32 -22.67
C GLY A 195 -30.86 -8.27 -23.54
N PHE A 196 -29.97 -9.26 -23.47
CA PHE A 196 -28.78 -9.35 -24.34
C PHE A 196 -28.92 -10.44 -25.42
N PRO A 197 -28.20 -10.32 -26.56
CA PRO A 197 -28.06 -11.41 -27.52
C PRO A 197 -27.28 -12.58 -26.91
N ASP A 198 -27.43 -13.78 -27.50
CA ASP A 198 -26.70 -14.97 -27.06
C ASP A 198 -25.18 -14.78 -27.24
N LEU A 199 -24.44 -14.92 -26.13
CA LEU A 199 -23.00 -14.74 -26.08
C LEU A 199 -22.29 -15.95 -26.70
N THR A 200 -21.59 -15.72 -27.82
CA THR A 200 -20.86 -16.76 -28.56
C THR A 200 -19.38 -16.82 -28.18
N ARG A 201 -18.65 -17.85 -28.64
CA ARG A 201 -17.17 -17.96 -28.57
C ARG A 201 -16.56 -17.70 -27.18
N GLY A 202 -17.01 -18.43 -26.17
CA GLY A 202 -16.43 -18.35 -24.82
C GLY A 202 -16.75 -17.10 -24.00
N PHE A 203 -17.50 -16.12 -24.53
CA PHE A 203 -18.00 -15.01 -23.73
C PHE A 203 -19.07 -15.50 -22.75
N ARG A 204 -18.99 -15.04 -21.49
CA ARG A 204 -19.96 -15.33 -20.42
C ARG A 204 -20.15 -14.08 -19.56
N PRO A 205 -21.22 -13.94 -18.77
CA PRO A 205 -21.27 -12.89 -17.76
C PRO A 205 -20.13 -13.11 -16.75
N SER A 206 -19.53 -12.04 -16.23
CA SER A 206 -18.38 -12.15 -15.34
C SER A 206 -18.74 -12.86 -14.03
N THR A 207 -17.91 -13.82 -13.64
CA THR A 207 -18.08 -14.61 -12.41
C THR A 207 -17.75 -13.76 -11.20
N LEU A 208 -16.69 -12.95 -11.27
CA LEU A 208 -16.31 -12.02 -10.20
C LEU A 208 -17.31 -10.86 -10.08
N ALA A 209 -17.83 -10.32 -11.18
CA ALA A 209 -18.87 -9.30 -11.16
C ALA A 209 -20.19 -9.84 -10.58
N PHE A 210 -20.57 -11.07 -10.95
CA PHE A 210 -21.75 -11.74 -10.39
C PHE A 210 -21.60 -11.97 -8.88
N ALA A 211 -20.44 -12.42 -8.42
CA ALA A 211 -20.14 -12.56 -6.99
C ALA A 211 -20.19 -11.20 -6.25
N ALA A 212 -19.60 -10.14 -6.84
CA ALA A 212 -19.65 -8.79 -6.28
C ALA A 212 -21.08 -8.22 -6.18
N LYS A 213 -21.95 -8.51 -7.17
CA LYS A 213 -23.40 -8.18 -7.11
C LYS A 213 -24.12 -8.86 -5.94
N HIS A 214 -23.58 -9.96 -5.41
CA HIS A 214 -24.08 -10.68 -4.22
C HIS A 214 -23.29 -10.35 -2.94
N GLY A 215 -22.47 -9.30 -2.93
CA GLY A 215 -21.74 -8.82 -1.75
C GLY A 215 -20.41 -9.53 -1.46
N ILE A 216 -20.01 -10.51 -2.28
CA ILE A 216 -18.74 -11.21 -2.13
C ILE A 216 -17.60 -10.32 -2.58
N GLY A 217 -16.51 -10.27 -1.80
CA GLY A 217 -15.25 -9.64 -2.21
C GLY A 217 -15.23 -8.12 -2.16
N GLN A 218 -16.06 -7.48 -1.33
CA GLN A 218 -16.01 -6.04 -1.10
C GLN A 218 -14.77 -5.64 -0.28
N LEU A 219 -14.10 -4.54 -0.64
CA LEU A 219 -12.91 -4.05 0.06
C LEU A 219 -13.25 -3.61 1.49
N ARG A 220 -14.39 -2.94 1.70
CA ARG A 220 -14.84 -2.49 3.03
C ARG A 220 -14.80 -3.62 4.07
N ASN A 221 -15.20 -4.84 3.70
CA ASN A 221 -15.27 -5.99 4.60
C ASN A 221 -13.89 -6.47 5.06
N SER A 222 -12.83 -6.19 4.28
CA SER A 222 -11.45 -6.48 4.66
C SER A 222 -10.85 -5.40 5.58
N LEU A 223 -11.50 -4.24 5.70
CA LEU A 223 -11.07 -3.13 6.55
C LEU A 223 -11.75 -3.14 7.93
N LEU A 224 -12.95 -3.74 8.04
CA LEU A 224 -13.67 -3.87 9.30
C LEU A 224 -12.97 -4.84 10.28
N PRO A 225 -13.02 -4.58 11.59
CA PRO A 225 -12.36 -5.41 12.60
C PRO A 225 -12.98 -6.81 12.69
N LYS A 226 -12.16 -7.82 12.93
CA LYS A 226 -12.58 -9.22 13.11
C LYS A 226 -12.50 -9.62 14.58
N LEU A 227 -13.58 -10.16 15.13
CA LEU A 227 -13.56 -10.75 16.46
C LEU A 227 -12.72 -12.05 16.47
N ASP A 228 -12.16 -12.37 17.62
CA ASP A 228 -11.56 -13.68 17.88
C ASP A 228 -12.61 -14.76 18.21
N GLU A 229 -12.15 -16.01 18.39
CA GLU A 229 -13.01 -17.16 18.70
C GLU A 229 -13.80 -17.01 20.01
N SER A 230 -13.38 -16.14 20.92
CA SER A 230 -14.11 -15.85 22.16
C SER A 230 -15.22 -14.83 21.98
N GLY A 231 -15.16 -14.02 20.92
CA GLY A 231 -16.03 -12.86 20.71
C GLY A 231 -15.76 -11.68 21.65
N LEU A 232 -14.75 -11.76 22.51
CA LEU A 232 -14.39 -10.74 23.51
C LEU A 232 -13.17 -9.89 23.11
N GLY A 233 -12.38 -10.35 22.14
CA GLY A 233 -11.24 -9.61 21.59
C GLY A 233 -11.25 -9.61 20.05
N PHE A 234 -10.19 -9.05 19.46
CA PHE A 234 -10.03 -8.92 18.01
C PHE A 234 -8.90 -9.82 17.48
N ALA A 235 -9.19 -10.60 16.45
CA ALA A 235 -8.24 -11.52 15.83
C ALA A 235 -7.16 -10.78 14.99
N ASP A 236 -7.55 -9.70 14.31
CA ASP A 236 -6.73 -9.02 13.31
C ASP A 236 -6.14 -7.68 13.78
N LEU A 237 -6.53 -7.21 14.98
CA LEU A 237 -6.25 -5.86 15.49
C LEU A 237 -5.56 -5.91 16.88
N MET A 238 -4.38 -5.31 17.01
CA MET A 238 -3.66 -5.20 18.29
C MET A 238 -2.87 -3.90 18.33
N LEU A 239 -2.83 -3.24 19.49
CA LEU A 239 -2.08 -2.01 19.72
C LEU A 239 -0.83 -2.28 20.58
N ASP A 240 0.32 -1.76 20.16
CA ASP A 240 1.46 -1.58 21.07
C ASP A 240 1.18 -0.33 21.91
N LEU A 241 0.76 -0.55 23.16
CA LEU A 241 0.43 0.53 24.10
C LEU A 241 1.65 1.38 24.52
N LYS A 242 2.89 0.88 24.36
CA LYS A 242 4.09 1.70 24.64
C LYS A 242 4.35 2.66 23.48
N LYS A 243 4.32 2.14 22.25
CA LYS A 243 4.60 2.91 21.03
C LYS A 243 3.36 3.63 20.48
N ASN A 244 2.19 3.45 21.11
CA ASN A 244 0.85 3.92 20.72
C ASN A 244 0.55 3.72 19.22
N ARG A 245 0.87 2.52 18.69
CA ARG A 245 0.77 2.18 17.26
C ARG A 245 0.31 0.75 17.07
N ILE A 246 -0.38 0.47 15.97
CA ILE A 246 -0.79 -0.90 15.62
C ILE A 246 0.42 -1.84 15.54
N ARG A 247 0.35 -2.99 16.21
CA ARG A 247 1.41 -4.01 16.21
C ARG A 247 1.56 -4.57 14.80
N ARG A 248 2.78 -4.49 14.24
CA ARG A 248 3.10 -5.06 12.92
C ARG A 248 2.78 -6.55 12.91
N ARG A 249 2.02 -7.00 11.91
CA ARG A 249 1.70 -8.40 11.63
C ARG A 249 2.57 -8.87 10.48
N ILE A 250 3.30 -9.97 10.66
CA ILE A 250 4.11 -10.57 9.59
C ILE A 250 3.29 -11.68 8.95
N THR A 251 3.03 -11.58 7.66
CA THR A 251 2.33 -12.60 6.87
C THR A 251 3.29 -13.37 5.99
N LYS A 252 2.87 -14.58 5.60
CA LYS A 252 3.70 -15.51 4.82
C LYS A 252 3.76 -15.17 3.33
N LEU A 253 2.81 -14.39 2.83
CA LEU A 253 2.76 -13.95 1.44
C LEU A 253 2.49 -12.44 1.35
N ASN A 254 3.39 -11.73 0.67
CA ASN A 254 3.24 -10.33 0.25
C ASN A 254 3.82 -10.24 -1.16
N VAL A 255 2.99 -9.89 -2.15
CA VAL A 255 3.37 -9.81 -3.56
C VAL A 255 2.81 -8.51 -4.12
N ALA A 256 3.67 -7.68 -4.71
CA ALA A 256 3.21 -6.57 -5.55
C ALA A 256 3.29 -6.97 -7.03
N PHE A 257 2.34 -6.50 -7.83
CA PHE A 257 2.36 -6.71 -9.28
C PHE A 257 1.64 -5.60 -10.04
N SER A 258 2.14 -5.24 -11.22
CA SER A 258 1.43 -4.38 -12.18
C SER A 258 0.85 -5.24 -13.30
N ILE A 259 -0.38 -4.94 -13.72
CA ILE A 259 -0.89 -5.44 -15.00
C ILE A 259 -0.32 -4.52 -16.08
N LEU A 260 0.30 -5.09 -17.12
CA LEU A 260 0.95 -4.30 -18.17
C LEU A 260 -0.02 -4.07 -19.33
N GLU A 261 -0.43 -5.18 -19.94
CA GLU A 261 -1.21 -5.17 -21.18
C GLU A 261 -1.99 -6.48 -21.38
N ALA A 262 -3.08 -6.43 -22.13
CA ALA A 262 -3.73 -7.61 -22.69
C ALA A 262 -3.68 -7.53 -24.22
N LYS A 263 -3.28 -8.63 -24.85
CA LYS A 263 -3.03 -8.76 -26.29
C LYS A 263 -3.90 -9.84 -26.90
N HIS A 264 -4.37 -9.57 -28.12
CA HIS A 264 -5.22 -10.47 -28.91
C HIS A 264 -6.53 -10.87 -28.20
N VAL A 265 -7.03 -10.02 -27.30
CA VAL A 265 -8.33 -10.21 -26.64
C VAL A 265 -9.42 -10.22 -27.71
N LEU A 266 -10.34 -11.18 -27.65
CA LEU A 266 -11.39 -11.27 -28.65
C LEU A 266 -12.29 -10.01 -28.63
N PRO A 267 -12.67 -9.48 -29.81
CA PRO A 267 -13.64 -8.40 -29.86
C PRO A 267 -15.01 -8.89 -29.35
N PRO A 268 -15.75 -8.05 -28.61
CA PRO A 268 -17.06 -8.44 -28.10
C PRO A 268 -18.06 -8.71 -29.24
N PRO A 269 -19.10 -9.52 -29.00
CA PRO A 269 -20.16 -9.77 -29.97
C PRO A 269 -20.74 -8.50 -30.60
N ALA A 270 -21.02 -8.56 -31.91
CA ALA A 270 -21.61 -7.44 -32.64
C ALA A 270 -22.99 -7.06 -32.08
N GLY A 271 -23.28 -5.76 -32.06
CA GLY A 271 -24.53 -5.21 -31.52
C GLY A 271 -24.50 -4.87 -30.03
N LEU A 272 -23.39 -5.11 -29.32
CA LEU A 272 -23.19 -4.65 -27.94
C LEU A 272 -22.62 -3.23 -27.88
N ARG A 273 -23.23 -2.34 -27.08
CA ARG A 273 -22.65 -1.02 -26.77
C ARG A 273 -21.64 -1.17 -25.64
N VAL A 274 -20.36 -1.11 -25.98
CA VAL A 274 -19.25 -1.18 -25.01
C VAL A 274 -19.04 0.19 -24.36
N LEU A 275 -19.06 0.23 -23.02
CA LEU A 275 -18.84 1.44 -22.21
C LEU A 275 -17.39 1.57 -21.74
N GLY A 276 -16.72 0.43 -21.60
CA GLY A 276 -15.34 0.36 -21.15
C GLY A 276 -14.93 -1.09 -20.92
N ARG A 277 -13.72 -1.26 -20.39
CA ARG A 277 -13.03 -2.53 -20.25
C ARG A 277 -12.15 -2.46 -19.02
N HIS A 278 -12.05 -3.56 -18.28
CA HIS A 278 -11.22 -3.67 -17.08
C HIS A 278 -10.80 -5.11 -16.86
N VAL A 279 -9.90 -5.33 -15.90
CA VAL A 279 -9.62 -6.65 -15.35
C VAL A 279 -10.10 -6.67 -13.91
N ARG A 280 -10.96 -7.63 -13.58
CA ARG A 280 -11.26 -7.99 -12.19
C ARG A 280 -10.19 -8.94 -11.69
N VAL A 281 -9.70 -8.68 -10.49
CA VAL A 281 -8.60 -9.39 -9.85
C VAL A 281 -9.09 -9.90 -8.49
N ALA A 282 -8.78 -11.15 -8.16
CA ALA A 282 -9.13 -11.75 -6.88
C ALA A 282 -8.06 -12.71 -6.39
N ILE A 283 -7.88 -12.81 -5.06
CA ILE A 283 -7.17 -13.95 -4.46
C ILE A 283 -8.10 -15.16 -4.53
N PHE A 284 -7.66 -16.26 -5.13
CA PHE A 284 -8.49 -17.41 -5.48
C PHE A 284 -7.82 -18.72 -5.05
N ASP A 285 -8.54 -19.61 -4.36
CA ASP A 285 -8.03 -20.93 -3.92
C ASP A 285 -8.38 -22.07 -4.89
N ARG A 286 -8.92 -21.73 -6.07
CA ARG A 286 -9.51 -22.60 -7.11
C ARG A 286 -10.95 -23.05 -6.85
N VAL A 287 -11.58 -22.63 -5.75
CA VAL A 287 -12.99 -22.88 -5.43
C VAL A 287 -13.73 -21.57 -5.13
N GLY A 288 -13.09 -20.66 -4.41
CA GLY A 288 -13.67 -19.43 -3.91
C GLY A 288 -12.68 -18.27 -3.79
N VAL A 289 -13.23 -17.08 -3.60
CA VAL A 289 -12.47 -15.84 -3.40
C VAL A 289 -12.10 -15.70 -1.93
N VAL A 290 -10.83 -15.38 -1.68
CA VAL A 290 -10.16 -15.51 -0.36
C VAL A 290 -10.04 -14.15 0.37
N ALA A 291 -10.42 -13.06 -0.32
CA ALA A 291 -10.23 -11.68 0.12
C ALA A 291 -11.27 -10.76 -0.54
N ASN A 292 -11.00 -9.46 -0.58
CA ASN A 292 -11.66 -8.58 -1.52
C ASN A 292 -11.20 -8.80 -2.98
N MET A 293 -11.97 -8.26 -3.91
CA MET A 293 -11.64 -8.13 -5.32
C MET A 293 -11.13 -6.71 -5.60
N LEU A 294 -10.46 -6.54 -6.74
CA LEU A 294 -9.99 -5.26 -7.25
C LEU A 294 -10.33 -5.16 -8.74
N SER A 295 -10.64 -3.97 -9.24
CA SER A 295 -10.78 -3.71 -10.68
C SER A 295 -9.67 -2.77 -11.16
N VAL A 296 -9.01 -3.11 -12.26
CA VAL A 296 -8.03 -2.25 -12.94
C VAL A 296 -8.55 -1.91 -14.34
N ASP A 297 -8.82 -0.63 -14.58
CA ASP A 297 -9.41 -0.17 -15.84
C ASP A 297 -8.41 -0.18 -17.00
N ALA A 298 -8.89 -0.50 -18.20
CA ALA A 298 -8.07 -0.62 -19.41
C ALA A 298 -8.16 0.64 -20.29
N VAL A 299 -7.00 1.20 -20.65
CA VAL A 299 -6.86 2.15 -21.75
C VAL A 299 -6.69 1.36 -23.04
N VAL A 300 -7.64 1.51 -23.96
CA VAL A 300 -7.73 0.69 -25.18
C VAL A 300 -7.12 1.44 -26.37
N ASN A 301 -6.20 0.80 -27.08
CA ASN A 301 -5.71 1.28 -28.37
C ASN A 301 -5.81 0.14 -29.39
N GLN A 302 -6.78 0.24 -30.31
CA GLN A 302 -7.11 -0.82 -31.25
C GLN A 302 -7.42 -2.15 -30.51
N ASP A 303 -6.63 -3.20 -30.76
CA ASP A 303 -6.75 -4.53 -30.13
C ASP A 303 -5.85 -4.69 -28.88
N LEU A 304 -5.12 -3.65 -28.49
CA LEU A 304 -4.23 -3.63 -27.32
C LEU A 304 -4.92 -2.94 -26.14
N TRP A 305 -5.01 -3.63 -25.02
CA TRP A 305 -5.45 -3.04 -23.75
C TRP A 305 -4.20 -2.75 -22.93
N LYS A 306 -4.05 -1.54 -22.40
CA LYS A 306 -2.98 -1.15 -21.46
C LYS A 306 -3.59 -0.82 -20.10
N PHE A 307 -2.86 -1.09 -19.03
CA PHE A 307 -3.33 -0.87 -17.66
C PHE A 307 -2.46 0.11 -16.86
N SER A 308 -1.32 0.53 -17.41
CA SER A 308 -0.56 1.68 -16.92
C SER A 308 -0.55 2.82 -17.93
N THR A 309 -0.54 4.05 -17.43
CA THR A 309 -0.38 5.28 -18.20
C THR A 309 1.09 5.62 -18.46
N LYS A 310 2.03 5.00 -17.72
CA LYS A 310 3.48 5.24 -17.84
C LYS A 310 4.07 4.54 -19.07
N THR A 311 5.11 5.15 -19.64
CA THR A 311 5.85 4.62 -20.79
C THR A 311 6.88 3.55 -20.41
N SER A 312 7.39 3.61 -19.18
CA SER A 312 8.28 2.62 -18.57
C SER A 312 7.92 2.47 -17.10
N LEU A 313 8.06 1.26 -16.57
CA LEU A 313 7.94 0.95 -15.14
C LEU A 313 9.27 0.36 -14.69
N LEU A 314 10.04 1.13 -13.93
CA LEU A 314 11.30 0.71 -13.33
C LEU A 314 11.08 0.23 -11.88
N PHE A 315 10.15 0.88 -11.18
CA PHE A 315 9.82 0.63 -9.79
C PHE A 315 8.30 0.41 -9.59
N PRO A 316 7.88 -0.33 -8.55
CA PRO A 316 6.46 -0.56 -8.28
C PRO A 316 5.68 0.72 -7.92
N LYS A 317 6.35 1.77 -7.39
CA LYS A 317 5.73 3.08 -7.10
C LYS A 317 5.40 3.87 -8.39
N ASP A 318 6.04 3.58 -9.53
CA ASP A 318 5.86 4.35 -10.77
C ASP A 318 4.43 4.25 -11.31
N ASP A 319 3.75 3.12 -11.07
CA ASP A 319 2.40 2.84 -11.54
C ASP A 319 1.39 2.96 -10.39
N GLU A 320 0.43 3.88 -10.51
CA GLU A 320 -0.67 4.03 -9.56
C GLU A 320 -1.55 2.77 -9.47
N ASN A 321 -1.54 1.96 -10.52
CA ASN A 321 -2.26 0.69 -10.64
C ASN A 321 -1.46 -0.54 -10.18
N THR A 322 -0.27 -0.39 -9.60
CA THR A 322 0.46 -1.51 -8.97
C THR A 322 -0.39 -2.08 -7.84
N CYS A 323 -0.82 -3.32 -8.01
CA CYS A 323 -1.57 -4.08 -7.03
C CYS A 323 -0.64 -4.61 -5.93
N LEU A 324 -1.09 -4.59 -4.68
CA LEU A 324 -0.51 -5.26 -3.54
C LEU A 324 -1.45 -6.39 -3.09
N LEU A 325 -0.94 -7.61 -3.09
CA LEU A 325 -1.59 -8.79 -2.55
C LEU A 325 -0.89 -9.22 -1.27
N ARG A 326 -1.67 -9.47 -0.22
CA ARG A 326 -1.20 -9.99 1.06
C ARG A 326 -2.11 -11.13 1.51
N ALA A 327 -1.53 -12.20 2.03
CA ALA A 327 -2.26 -13.33 2.60
C ALA A 327 -1.46 -14.05 3.69
N ASN A 328 -2.13 -14.58 4.72
CA ASN A 328 -1.51 -15.34 5.80
C ASN A 328 -1.73 -16.86 5.69
N ALA A 329 -1.71 -17.39 4.46
CA ALA A 329 -1.92 -18.81 4.17
C ALA A 329 -0.71 -19.44 3.46
N VAL A 330 -0.51 -20.74 3.69
CA VAL A 330 0.48 -21.57 2.97
C VAL A 330 -0.27 -22.65 2.21
N ASP A 331 -0.88 -22.26 1.11
CA ASP A 331 -1.61 -23.16 0.25
C ASP A 331 -1.16 -22.94 -1.20
N PHE A 332 -0.54 -23.96 -1.78
CA PHE A 332 -0.04 -23.96 -3.15
C PHE A 332 -1.16 -23.85 -4.20
N ARG A 333 -2.42 -24.05 -3.79
CA ARG A 333 -3.59 -23.83 -4.65
C ARG A 333 -3.84 -22.35 -4.88
N LEU A 334 -3.43 -21.47 -3.95
CA LEU A 334 -3.64 -20.02 -4.03
C LEU A 334 -3.01 -19.43 -5.28
N CYS A 335 -3.83 -18.69 -6.00
CA CYS A 335 -3.46 -17.96 -7.19
C CYS A 335 -4.14 -16.59 -7.20
N VAL A 336 -3.67 -15.73 -8.10
CA VAL A 336 -4.41 -14.54 -8.52
C VAL A 336 -5.28 -14.97 -9.70
N LEU A 337 -6.59 -14.81 -9.57
CA LEU A 337 -7.54 -14.93 -10.67
C LEU A 337 -7.69 -13.57 -11.34
N PHE A 338 -7.51 -13.54 -12.65
CA PHE A 338 -7.76 -12.39 -13.52
C PHE A 338 -8.95 -12.71 -14.43
N GLU A 339 -9.96 -11.86 -14.44
CA GLU A 339 -11.11 -11.94 -15.36
C GLU A 339 -11.19 -10.64 -16.18
N LEU A 340 -10.90 -10.72 -17.48
CA LEU A 340 -11.01 -9.60 -18.41
C LEU A 340 -12.49 -9.35 -18.69
N CYS A 341 -12.95 -8.16 -18.34
CA CYS A 341 -14.34 -7.76 -18.46
C CYS A 341 -14.51 -6.68 -19.53
N VAL A 342 -15.53 -6.83 -20.36
CA VAL A 342 -16.07 -5.78 -21.23
C VAL A 342 -17.36 -5.30 -20.56
N VAL A 343 -17.40 -4.03 -20.19
CA VAL A 343 -18.59 -3.40 -19.62
C VAL A 343 -19.50 -2.99 -20.77
N VAL A 344 -20.73 -3.49 -20.78
CA VAL A 344 -21.68 -3.28 -21.88
C VAL A 344 -23.03 -2.80 -21.35
N ALA A 345 -23.67 -1.93 -22.13
CA ALA A 345 -25.06 -1.54 -21.86
C ALA A 345 -26.04 -2.44 -22.62
N LYS A 346 -27.22 -2.67 -22.04
CA LYS A 346 -28.36 -3.32 -22.70
C LYS A 346 -28.71 -2.54 -23.99
N PRO A 347 -29.15 -3.21 -25.07
CA PRO A 347 -29.40 -2.56 -26.37
C PRO A 347 -30.36 -1.36 -26.38
N ASN A 348 -31.20 -1.22 -25.34
CA ASN A 348 -32.15 -0.11 -25.16
C ASN A 348 -31.80 0.82 -23.98
N SER A 349 -30.55 0.79 -23.48
CA SER A 349 -30.08 1.66 -22.39
C SER A 349 -30.20 3.14 -22.78
N LYS A 350 -30.67 3.99 -21.87
CA LYS A 350 -30.44 5.45 -22.00
C LYS A 350 -29.00 5.76 -21.53
N PRO A 351 -28.27 6.70 -22.16
CA PRO A 351 -26.89 7.03 -21.74
C PRO A 351 -26.77 7.38 -20.24
N ASN A 352 -27.75 8.11 -19.71
CA ASN A 352 -27.76 8.58 -18.31
C ASN A 352 -28.50 7.61 -17.36
N SER A 353 -28.35 6.31 -17.55
CA SER A 353 -28.98 5.30 -16.69
C SER A 353 -28.28 5.16 -15.32
N ASN A 354 -29.03 4.72 -14.31
CA ASN A 354 -28.51 4.44 -12.96
C ASN A 354 -27.73 3.11 -12.86
N GLY A 355 -27.30 2.53 -13.98
CA GLY A 355 -26.47 1.32 -14.05
C GLY A 355 -27.21 -0.02 -14.07
N ASN A 356 -28.53 -0.05 -13.86
CA ASN A 356 -29.33 -1.30 -13.85
C ASN A 356 -29.45 -1.98 -15.24
N ASP A 357 -28.96 -1.29 -16.27
CA ASP A 357 -28.86 -1.73 -17.65
C ASP A 357 -27.40 -1.93 -18.11
N VAL A 358 -26.45 -1.94 -17.18
CA VAL A 358 -25.02 -2.20 -17.43
C VAL A 358 -24.63 -3.58 -16.88
N GLU A 359 -23.86 -4.33 -17.65
CA GLU A 359 -23.42 -5.69 -17.33
C GLU A 359 -21.94 -5.91 -17.68
N ASP A 360 -21.26 -6.67 -16.83
CA ASP A 360 -19.87 -7.10 -17.05
C ASP A 360 -19.87 -8.44 -17.78
N ILE A 361 -19.38 -8.46 -19.02
CA ILE A 361 -19.19 -9.69 -19.78
C ILE A 361 -17.71 -10.07 -19.76
N SER A 362 -17.41 -11.25 -19.22
CA SER A 362 -16.10 -11.88 -19.31
C SER A 362 -15.78 -12.21 -20.77
N CYS A 363 -14.66 -11.69 -21.26
CA CYS A 363 -14.08 -12.01 -22.57
C CYS A 363 -12.83 -12.90 -22.45
N GLY A 364 -12.47 -13.29 -21.23
CA GLY A 364 -11.42 -14.27 -20.96
C GLY A 364 -10.94 -14.21 -19.52
N TRP A 365 -10.50 -15.34 -18.98
CA TRP A 365 -9.95 -15.42 -17.63
C TRP A 365 -8.64 -16.22 -17.60
N GLY A 366 -7.82 -15.98 -16.57
CA GLY A 366 -6.55 -16.66 -16.37
C GLY A 366 -6.13 -16.64 -14.91
N VAL A 367 -5.21 -17.53 -14.53
CA VAL A 367 -4.71 -17.63 -13.16
C VAL A 367 -3.18 -17.57 -13.10
N PHE A 368 -2.65 -16.86 -12.11
CA PHE A 368 -1.23 -16.80 -11.80
C PHE A 368 -0.95 -17.46 -10.44
N PRO A 369 -0.16 -18.54 -10.35
CA PRO A 369 0.14 -19.19 -9.08
C PRO A 369 1.00 -18.28 -8.19
N LEU A 370 0.70 -18.23 -6.90
CA LEU A 370 1.43 -17.37 -5.94
C LEU A 370 2.70 -18.03 -5.36
N TYR A 371 2.93 -19.30 -5.69
CA TYR A 371 4.10 -20.09 -5.35
C TYR A 371 4.68 -20.71 -6.63
N SER A 372 6.00 -20.94 -6.67
CA SER A 372 6.63 -21.74 -7.72
C SER A 372 6.22 -23.21 -7.61
N ALA A 373 6.50 -24.01 -8.64
CA ALA A 373 6.24 -25.45 -8.62
C ALA A 373 6.98 -26.18 -7.47
N ASP A 374 8.13 -25.65 -7.05
CA ASP A 374 8.95 -26.16 -5.95
C ASP A 374 8.53 -25.59 -4.57
N GLY A 375 7.42 -24.82 -4.51
CA GLY A 375 6.92 -24.17 -3.29
C GLY A 375 7.67 -22.89 -2.88
N GLY A 376 8.60 -22.41 -3.71
CA GLY A 376 9.33 -21.17 -3.47
C GLY A 376 8.51 -19.91 -3.82
N PRO A 377 9.03 -18.71 -3.48
CA PRO A 377 8.40 -17.45 -3.88
C PRO A 377 8.46 -17.25 -5.40
N VAL A 378 7.49 -16.51 -5.94
CA VAL A 378 7.50 -16.09 -7.36
C VAL A 378 8.64 -15.12 -7.65
N GLU A 379 9.26 -15.25 -8.82
CA GLU A 379 10.41 -14.42 -9.21
C GLU A 379 9.98 -13.00 -9.61
N ASN A 380 10.85 -12.03 -9.34
CA ASN A 380 10.71 -10.63 -9.75
C ASN A 380 10.97 -10.44 -11.26
N LYS A 381 10.10 -10.98 -12.12
CA LYS A 381 10.15 -10.85 -13.60
C LYS A 381 8.77 -10.59 -14.21
N PRO A 382 8.66 -10.22 -15.50
CA PRO A 382 7.39 -10.23 -16.23
C PRO A 382 6.92 -11.66 -16.56
N TYR A 383 5.61 -11.84 -16.66
CA TYR A 383 4.95 -13.10 -16.99
C TYR A 383 3.81 -12.90 -18.00
N ASP A 384 3.67 -13.83 -18.94
CA ASP A 384 2.53 -13.93 -19.83
C ASP A 384 1.55 -15.00 -19.32
N ILE A 385 0.33 -14.59 -19.00
CA ILE A 385 -0.77 -15.45 -18.56
C ILE A 385 -1.64 -15.78 -19.77
N LYS A 386 -1.82 -17.09 -20.03
CA LYS A 386 -2.77 -17.57 -21.05
C LYS A 386 -4.21 -17.37 -20.58
N LEU A 387 -5.07 -16.90 -21.47
CA LEU A 387 -6.49 -16.72 -21.20
C LEU A 387 -7.36 -17.85 -21.77
N TYR A 388 -8.45 -18.14 -21.08
CA TYR A 388 -9.46 -19.15 -21.39
C TYR A 388 -10.83 -18.50 -21.52
N GLY A 389 -11.71 -19.09 -22.33
CA GLY A 389 -13.13 -18.73 -22.37
C GLY A 389 -13.92 -19.37 -21.24
N GLY A 390 -15.22 -19.06 -21.20
CA GLY A 390 -16.13 -19.60 -20.20
C GLY A 390 -16.04 -18.87 -18.86
N THR A 391 -16.28 -19.60 -17.77
CA THR A 391 -16.08 -19.17 -16.38
C THR A 391 -14.91 -19.92 -15.76
N PRO A 392 -14.18 -19.34 -14.77
CA PRO A 392 -13.21 -20.06 -13.93
C PRO A 392 -13.76 -21.30 -13.19
N LEU A 393 -15.08 -21.54 -13.24
CA LEU A 393 -15.75 -22.70 -12.65
C LEU A 393 -16.05 -23.83 -13.66
N ASP A 394 -15.79 -23.62 -14.96
CA ASP A 394 -16.01 -24.63 -15.99
C ASP A 394 -14.97 -25.76 -15.86
N LYS A 395 -15.45 -27.01 -15.78
CA LYS A 395 -14.58 -28.21 -15.62
C LYS A 395 -13.62 -28.42 -16.80
N GLU A 396 -14.04 -28.03 -18.00
CA GLU A 396 -13.28 -28.15 -19.24
C GLU A 396 -13.25 -26.76 -19.91
N ALA A 397 -12.48 -25.85 -19.31
CA ALA A 397 -12.34 -24.48 -19.80
C ALA A 397 -11.73 -24.45 -21.21
N GLU A 398 -12.51 -24.02 -22.20
CA GLU A 398 -12.06 -23.90 -23.58
C GLU A 398 -10.96 -22.84 -23.70
N ALA A 399 -9.76 -23.26 -24.09
CA ALA A 399 -8.74 -22.32 -24.52
C ALA A 399 -9.16 -21.66 -25.83
N PHE A 400 -8.94 -20.36 -25.96
CA PHE A 400 -9.18 -19.64 -27.21
C PHE A 400 -8.20 -20.08 -28.31
N GLU A 401 -8.56 -21.10 -29.10
CA GLU A 401 -7.80 -21.51 -30.28
C GLU A 401 -8.04 -20.53 -31.44
N ILE A 402 -7.00 -19.78 -31.84
CA ILE A 402 -7.04 -18.87 -33.00
C ILE A 402 -6.14 -19.42 -34.12
N GLY A 403 -6.70 -20.29 -34.94
CA GLY A 403 -6.11 -20.75 -36.21
C GLY A 403 -5.51 -22.16 -36.19
N GLU A 404 -5.45 -22.77 -37.39
CA GLU A 404 -5.08 -24.17 -37.63
C GLU A 404 -3.76 -24.60 -36.99
N ARG A 405 -3.72 -25.82 -36.44
CA ARG A 405 -2.47 -26.52 -36.08
C ARG A 405 -1.57 -26.69 -37.31
N LYS A 406 -0.57 -25.84 -37.45
CA LYS A 406 0.57 -26.05 -38.37
C LYS A 406 1.80 -26.46 -37.59
N GLY A 407 2.63 -27.30 -38.22
CA GLY A 407 3.64 -28.12 -37.54
C GLY A 407 4.77 -27.34 -36.87
N PHE A 408 5.62 -28.05 -36.12
CA PHE A 408 6.66 -27.53 -35.22
C PHE A 408 7.51 -26.34 -35.72
N LEU A 409 7.69 -26.18 -37.04
CA LEU A 409 8.47 -25.08 -37.63
C LEU A 409 7.68 -23.76 -37.85
N SER A 410 6.34 -23.78 -37.89
CA SER A 410 5.56 -22.55 -38.13
C SER A 410 5.48 -21.59 -36.94
N ASN A 411 5.65 -22.10 -35.72
CA ASN A 411 5.64 -21.29 -34.48
C ASN A 411 6.82 -20.29 -34.41
N PHE A 412 7.89 -20.51 -35.19
CA PHE A 412 9.02 -19.59 -35.31
C PHE A 412 8.80 -18.49 -36.35
N ILE A 413 7.77 -18.59 -37.20
CA ILE A 413 7.49 -17.66 -38.31
C ILE A 413 6.20 -16.85 -38.04
N ASN A 414 5.23 -17.41 -37.32
CA ASN A 414 4.06 -16.69 -36.83
C ASN A 414 3.93 -16.89 -35.31
N PRO A 415 4.10 -15.83 -34.48
CA PRO A 415 3.84 -15.94 -33.05
C PRO A 415 2.37 -16.27 -32.79
N SER A 416 2.13 -17.06 -31.73
CA SER A 416 0.79 -17.45 -31.29
C SER A 416 -0.13 -16.22 -31.11
N ARG A 417 -1.25 -16.21 -31.85
CA ARG A 417 -2.30 -15.19 -31.72
C ARG A 417 -3.25 -15.43 -30.54
N ALA A 418 -2.97 -16.40 -29.67
CA ALA A 418 -3.83 -16.68 -28.53
C ALA A 418 -3.95 -15.45 -27.60
N PRO A 419 -5.15 -15.16 -27.05
CA PRO A 419 -5.35 -14.09 -26.08
C PRO A 419 -4.47 -14.28 -24.85
N LYS A 420 -3.78 -13.22 -24.43
CA LYS A 420 -2.86 -13.24 -23.28
C LYS A 420 -2.93 -11.95 -22.46
N LEU A 421 -2.64 -12.09 -21.16
CA LEU A 421 -2.48 -10.99 -20.21
C LEU A 421 -1.04 -10.97 -19.70
N SER A 422 -0.33 -9.86 -19.86
CA SER A 422 1.05 -9.69 -19.42
C SER A 422 1.08 -8.91 -18.09
N ILE A 423 1.79 -9.43 -17.09
CA ILE A 423 1.96 -8.82 -15.77
C ILE A 423 3.44 -8.68 -15.40
N ARG A 424 3.76 -7.80 -14.45
CA ARG A 424 5.09 -7.65 -13.82
C ARG A 424 4.97 -7.94 -12.33
N ILE A 425 5.65 -8.97 -11.81
CA ILE A 425 5.78 -9.18 -10.36
C ILE A 425 6.88 -8.27 -9.83
N TRP A 426 6.74 -7.71 -8.63
CA TRP A 426 7.72 -6.82 -8.01
C TRP A 426 8.26 -7.36 -6.68
N LYS A 427 9.53 -7.11 -6.40
CA LYS A 427 10.10 -7.28 -5.05
C LYS A 427 9.77 -6.04 -4.22
N LEU A 428 9.19 -6.25 -3.04
CA LEU A 428 8.94 -5.19 -2.06
C LEU A 428 10.22 -4.88 -1.25
N SER A 429 10.45 -3.62 -0.93
CA SER A 429 11.56 -3.18 -0.07
C SER A 429 11.25 -3.35 1.41
N ASN A 430 12.29 -3.38 2.26
CA ASN A 430 12.12 -3.48 3.72
C ASN A 430 11.33 -2.28 4.29
N SER A 431 11.61 -1.06 3.80
CA SER A 431 10.86 0.15 4.16
C SER A 431 9.37 0.04 3.78
N ALA A 432 9.03 -0.41 2.56
CA ALA A 432 7.64 -0.63 2.17
C ALA A 432 6.94 -1.66 3.09
N MET A 433 7.66 -2.72 3.49
CA MET A 433 7.14 -3.74 4.41
C MET A 433 6.79 -3.20 5.80
N VAL A 434 7.34 -2.06 6.24
CA VAL A 434 6.98 -1.42 7.53
C VAL A 434 5.49 -1.04 7.56
N ARG A 435 5.00 -0.34 6.52
CA ARG A 435 3.58 0.07 6.43
C ARG A 435 2.68 -1.09 6.00
N ILE A 436 3.13 -1.94 5.07
CA ILE A 436 2.38 -3.13 4.62
C ILE A 436 2.07 -4.08 5.79
N ASN A 437 3.00 -4.24 6.75
CA ASN A 437 2.77 -5.06 7.93
C ASN A 437 1.78 -4.46 8.95
N GLN A 438 1.25 -3.25 8.73
CA GLN A 438 0.15 -2.67 9.51
C GLN A 438 -1.23 -3.05 8.93
N LEU A 439 -1.28 -3.55 7.70
CA LEU A 439 -2.50 -3.96 7.00
C LEU A 439 -3.09 -5.28 7.54
N PRO A 440 -4.34 -5.65 7.15
CA PRO A 440 -4.94 -6.93 7.53
C PRO A 440 -4.07 -8.12 7.08
N ASP A 441 -4.29 -9.29 7.69
CA ASP A 441 -3.56 -10.52 7.34
C ASP A 441 -3.79 -10.97 5.89
N THR A 442 -4.96 -10.65 5.33
CA THR A 442 -5.34 -10.94 3.95
C THR A 442 -6.07 -9.75 3.35
N ILE A 443 -5.54 -9.20 2.25
CA ILE A 443 -6.10 -8.03 1.54
C ILE A 443 -5.53 -7.97 0.11
N LEU A 444 -6.32 -7.45 -0.83
CA LEU A 444 -5.90 -7.07 -2.17
C LEU A 444 -6.17 -5.57 -2.36
N THR A 445 -5.17 -4.76 -2.71
CA THR A 445 -5.33 -3.30 -2.80
C THR A 445 -4.34 -2.71 -3.82
N PHE A 446 -4.31 -1.40 -4.02
CA PHE A 446 -3.22 -0.73 -4.72
C PHE A 446 -2.10 -0.33 -3.75
N LEU A 447 -0.85 -0.38 -4.21
CA LEU A 447 0.33 -0.06 -3.40
C LEU A 447 0.34 1.42 -2.96
N SER A 448 -0.19 2.31 -3.79
CA SER A 448 -0.43 3.73 -3.50
C SER A 448 -1.36 3.94 -2.30
N TRP A 449 -2.36 3.08 -2.09
CA TRP A 449 -3.34 3.21 -1.02
C TRP A 449 -2.84 2.77 0.37
N VAL A 450 -1.66 2.15 0.44
CA VAL A 450 -1.09 1.60 1.69
C VAL A 450 -0.96 2.64 2.83
N PRO A 451 -0.50 3.89 2.61
CA PRO A 451 -0.41 4.90 3.67
C PRO A 451 -1.77 5.20 4.32
N VAL A 452 -2.80 5.44 3.52
CA VAL A 452 -4.18 5.70 3.98
C VAL A 452 -4.72 4.50 4.75
N LEU A 453 -4.58 3.28 4.21
CA LEU A 453 -5.08 2.06 4.84
C LEU A 453 -4.35 1.71 6.15
N ALA A 454 -3.04 1.96 6.21
CA ALA A 454 -2.26 1.78 7.43
C ALA A 454 -2.64 2.80 8.51
N MET A 455 -2.86 4.07 8.13
CA MET A 455 -3.32 5.11 9.05
C MET A 455 -4.74 4.82 9.56
N TYR A 456 -5.67 4.46 8.67
CA TYR A 456 -7.01 4.01 9.03
C TYR A 456 -6.98 2.89 10.07
N ARG A 457 -6.14 1.86 9.88
CA ARG A 457 -6.00 0.77 10.84
C ARG A 457 -5.37 1.19 12.16
N SER A 458 -4.52 2.22 12.17
CA SER A 458 -4.01 2.82 13.41
C SER A 458 -5.10 3.60 14.16
N VAL A 459 -5.98 4.33 13.46
CA VAL A 459 -7.17 4.96 14.07
C VAL A 459 -8.10 3.89 14.63
N LEU A 460 -8.43 2.86 13.83
CA LEU A 460 -9.30 1.74 14.24
C LEU A 460 -8.75 1.02 15.49
N ALA A 461 -7.46 0.74 15.53
CA ALA A 461 -6.80 0.17 16.71
C ALA A 461 -6.90 1.11 17.94
N THR A 462 -6.74 2.41 17.74
CA THR A 462 -6.80 3.40 18.84
C THR A 462 -8.22 3.53 19.39
N SER A 463 -9.22 3.74 18.53
CA SER A 463 -10.63 3.90 18.92
C SER A 463 -11.22 2.65 19.57
N LEU A 464 -10.71 1.44 19.26
CA LEU A 464 -11.20 0.17 19.80
C LEU A 464 -10.44 -0.36 21.02
N LEU A 465 -9.13 -0.11 21.13
CA LEU A 465 -8.26 -0.76 22.12
C LEU A 465 -7.76 0.17 23.22
N VAL A 466 -7.91 1.49 23.08
CA VAL A 466 -7.55 2.46 24.14
C VAL A 466 -8.79 2.79 24.98
N PRO A 467 -8.80 2.48 26.29
CA PRO A 467 -9.90 2.89 27.18
C PRO A 467 -10.02 4.41 27.25
N HIS A 468 -11.21 4.95 26.98
CA HIS A 468 -11.49 6.38 27.08
C HIS A 468 -12.13 6.71 28.45
N GLU A 469 -11.59 7.70 29.18
CA GLU A 469 -11.97 8.03 30.58
C GLU A 469 -13.48 8.11 30.82
N SER A 470 -14.23 8.66 29.86
CA SER A 470 -15.67 8.89 29.95
C SER A 470 -16.56 7.84 29.25
N ARG A 471 -15.98 6.83 28.58
CA ARG A 471 -16.75 5.79 27.87
C ARG A 471 -16.48 4.37 28.37
N GLY A 472 -15.31 4.09 28.95
CA GLY A 472 -14.88 2.72 29.23
C GLY A 472 -14.83 1.87 27.94
N LEU A 473 -14.96 0.55 28.08
CA LEU A 473 -14.97 -0.41 26.96
C LEU A 473 -16.38 -0.53 26.33
N ASN A 474 -17.00 0.60 26.02
CA ASN A 474 -18.38 0.66 25.54
C ASN A 474 -18.46 0.58 24.01
N LEU A 475 -18.79 -0.61 23.49
CA LEU A 475 -18.97 -0.92 22.07
C LEU A 475 -20.25 -0.31 21.45
N ALA A 476 -20.87 0.68 22.09
CA ALA A 476 -22.00 1.42 21.54
C ALA A 476 -21.59 2.23 20.28
N PRO A 477 -22.51 2.45 19.32
CA PRO A 477 -22.24 3.28 18.16
C PRO A 477 -21.70 4.66 18.56
N SER A 478 -20.64 5.10 17.90
CA SER A 478 -19.98 6.36 18.23
C SER A 478 -19.74 7.22 16.99
N TYR A 479 -19.75 8.54 17.18
CA TYR A 479 -19.34 9.48 16.16
C TYR A 479 -17.82 9.33 15.91
N ASP A 480 -17.47 8.70 14.79
CA ASP A 480 -16.10 8.52 14.31
C ASP A 480 -16.13 8.52 12.77
N PRO A 481 -16.03 9.72 12.15
CA PRO A 481 -16.16 9.84 10.70
C PRO A 481 -15.06 9.12 9.93
N ILE A 482 -13.86 8.96 10.51
CA ILE A 482 -12.78 8.20 9.86
C ILE A 482 -13.19 6.73 9.72
N LEU A 483 -13.69 6.15 10.82
CA LEU A 483 -14.08 4.74 10.84
C LEU A 483 -15.30 4.44 9.97
N ALA A 484 -16.26 5.37 9.90
CA ALA A 484 -17.43 5.26 9.05
C ALA A 484 -17.13 5.49 7.55
N LEU A 485 -16.36 6.54 7.20
CA LEU A 485 -16.23 7.00 5.82
C LEU A 485 -15.14 6.28 5.02
N VAL A 486 -13.97 5.97 5.61
CA VAL A 486 -12.86 5.37 4.84
C VAL A 486 -13.27 4.05 4.16
N PRO A 487 -13.96 3.08 4.80
CA PRO A 487 -14.40 1.86 4.12
C PRO A 487 -15.38 2.11 2.96
N VAL A 488 -16.16 3.18 3.02
CA VAL A 488 -17.10 3.56 1.96
C VAL A 488 -16.38 4.23 0.79
N LEU A 489 -15.47 5.17 1.08
CA LEU A 489 -14.65 5.87 0.09
C LEU A 489 -13.72 4.91 -0.66
N MET A 490 -13.05 4.01 0.08
CA MET A 490 -12.10 3.04 -0.50
C MET A 490 -12.76 2.01 -1.44
N GLU A 491 -14.09 1.80 -1.38
CA GLU A 491 -14.79 0.89 -2.30
C GLU A 491 -14.98 1.48 -3.71
N GLN A 492 -14.94 2.80 -3.87
CA GLN A 492 -15.03 3.45 -5.18
C GLN A 492 -13.62 3.88 -5.61
N ASN A 493 -13.02 3.20 -6.59
CA ASN A 493 -11.63 3.42 -7.02
C ASN A 493 -11.25 4.89 -7.22
N ASP A 494 -12.20 5.69 -7.74
CA ASP A 494 -12.00 7.11 -8.05
C ASP A 494 -12.04 8.01 -6.80
N LEU A 495 -12.95 7.76 -5.85
CA LEU A 495 -12.95 8.42 -4.54
C LEU A 495 -11.78 7.96 -3.66
N ALA A 496 -11.39 6.70 -3.74
CA ALA A 496 -10.23 6.14 -3.06
C ALA A 496 -8.92 6.81 -3.52
N ARG A 497 -8.74 7.00 -4.83
CA ARG A 497 -7.63 7.78 -5.40
C ARG A 497 -7.69 9.25 -5.00
N LEU A 498 -8.87 9.87 -4.97
CA LEU A 498 -8.99 11.26 -4.53
C LEU A 498 -8.67 11.42 -3.02
N LEU A 499 -9.05 10.46 -2.19
CA LEU A 499 -8.72 10.42 -0.76
C LEU A 499 -7.21 10.26 -0.54
N GLU A 500 -6.55 9.38 -1.29
CA GLU A 500 -5.10 9.20 -1.21
C GLU A 500 -4.32 10.44 -1.71
N VAL A 501 -4.73 11.09 -2.81
CA VAL A 501 -4.15 12.37 -3.24
C VAL A 501 -4.38 13.48 -2.20
N ALA A 502 -5.58 13.56 -1.61
CA ALA A 502 -5.88 14.53 -0.56
C ALA A 502 -5.09 14.28 0.73
N TRP A 503 -4.87 13.00 1.08
CA TRP A 503 -4.01 12.59 2.18
C TRP A 503 -2.55 12.97 1.92
N GLU A 504 -1.95 12.55 0.81
CA GLU A 504 -0.53 12.81 0.52
C GLU A 504 -0.23 14.31 0.44
N LYS A 505 -1.11 15.09 -0.23
CA LYS A 505 -0.99 16.56 -0.27
C LYS A 505 -0.98 17.19 1.13
N LYS A 506 -1.77 16.69 2.07
CA LYS A 506 -1.80 17.21 3.45
C LYS A 506 -0.65 16.66 4.30
N PHE A 507 -0.30 15.38 4.13
CA PHE A 507 0.75 14.69 4.89
C PHE A 507 2.13 15.27 4.58
N ARG A 508 2.44 15.57 3.32
CA ARG A 508 3.75 16.13 2.91
C ARG A 508 4.09 17.44 3.62
N VAL A 509 3.11 18.34 3.74
CA VAL A 509 3.22 19.67 4.41
C VAL A 509 3.40 19.56 5.94
N LEU A 510 3.16 18.40 6.56
CA LEU A 510 3.40 18.23 8.00
C LEU A 510 4.90 18.25 8.34
N LYS A 511 5.26 18.95 9.41
CA LYS A 511 6.65 18.97 9.91
C LYS A 511 7.05 17.59 10.44
N ARG A 512 8.35 17.26 10.45
CA ARG A 512 8.88 15.96 10.96
C ARG A 512 8.30 15.57 12.34
N ARG A 513 8.06 16.54 13.24
CA ARG A 513 7.43 16.33 14.56
C ARG A 513 5.92 16.01 14.50
N GLU A 514 5.20 16.59 13.54
CA GLU A 514 3.76 16.39 13.35
C GLU A 514 3.50 15.05 12.68
N LYS A 515 4.37 14.64 11.74
CA LYS A 515 4.40 13.28 11.17
C LYS A 515 4.62 12.17 12.21
N LYS A 516 5.20 12.50 13.39
CA LYS A 516 5.33 11.58 14.54
C LYS A 516 4.12 11.57 15.48
N SER A 517 3.19 12.53 15.37
CA SER A 517 2.04 12.65 16.27
C SER A 517 0.81 11.92 15.73
N SER A 518 0.42 10.82 16.40
CA SER A 518 -0.79 10.06 16.03
C SER A 518 -2.06 10.91 16.04
N HIS A 519 -2.13 11.96 16.88
CA HIS A 519 -3.26 12.89 16.88
C HIS A 519 -3.27 13.75 15.61
N MET A 520 -2.14 14.35 15.25
CA MET A 520 -2.02 15.15 14.02
C MET A 520 -2.34 14.31 12.78
N LEU A 521 -1.75 13.11 12.66
CA LEU A 521 -2.04 12.21 11.54
C LEU A 521 -3.52 11.81 11.46
N SER A 522 -4.19 11.61 12.61
CA SER A 522 -5.62 11.31 12.64
C SER A 522 -6.46 12.50 12.18
N GLN A 523 -6.12 13.73 12.59
CA GLN A 523 -6.77 14.95 12.11
C GLN A 523 -6.52 15.18 10.61
N THR A 524 -5.30 14.95 10.13
CA THR A 524 -4.95 15.01 8.70
C THR A 524 -5.76 14.02 7.87
N LEU A 525 -5.99 12.80 8.38
CA LEU A 525 -6.85 11.81 7.73
C LEU A 525 -8.33 12.22 7.76
N LEU A 526 -8.82 12.75 8.90
CA LEU A 526 -10.19 13.27 9.01
C LEU A 526 -10.44 14.38 8.00
N ASP A 527 -9.55 15.37 7.92
CA ASP A 527 -9.61 16.45 6.94
C ASP A 527 -9.64 15.94 5.49
N ALA A 528 -8.82 14.93 5.16
CA ALA A 528 -8.82 14.32 3.84
C ALA A 528 -10.15 13.61 3.55
N CYS A 529 -10.70 12.88 4.53
CA CYS A 529 -12.02 12.25 4.41
C CYS A 529 -13.13 13.29 4.22
N LEU A 530 -13.13 14.36 4.99
CA LEU A 530 -14.15 15.42 4.92
C LEU A 530 -14.06 16.26 3.63
N ALA A 531 -12.87 16.34 3.01
CA ALA A 531 -12.73 16.96 1.70
C ALA A 531 -13.38 16.12 0.57
N VAL A 532 -13.38 14.79 0.69
CA VAL A 532 -13.92 13.87 -0.34
C VAL A 532 -15.38 13.49 -0.07
N TYR A 533 -15.77 13.38 1.20
CA TYR A 533 -17.11 12.97 1.65
C TYR A 533 -18.29 13.63 0.90
N PRO A 534 -18.29 14.94 0.59
CA PRO A 534 -19.40 15.55 -0.13
C PRO A 534 -19.72 14.87 -1.47
N LEU A 535 -18.73 14.30 -2.16
CA LEU A 535 -18.91 13.63 -3.45
C LEU A 535 -19.74 12.33 -3.37
N LEU A 536 -19.96 11.77 -2.18
CA LEU A 536 -20.85 10.63 -1.98
C LEU A 536 -22.34 11.01 -2.09
N HIS A 537 -22.69 12.28 -1.81
CA HIS A 537 -24.06 12.74 -1.53
C HIS A 537 -24.51 13.96 -2.35
N ILE A 538 -23.68 14.44 -3.29
CA ILE A 538 -24.12 15.44 -4.26
C ILE A 538 -24.97 14.76 -5.34
N ILE A 539 -26.23 15.18 -5.47
CA ILE A 539 -27.22 14.58 -6.39
C ILE A 539 -26.77 14.67 -7.87
N GLY A 540 -25.95 15.66 -8.23
CA GLY A 540 -25.36 15.80 -9.56
C GLY A 540 -24.16 14.88 -9.86
N MET A 541 -23.60 14.19 -8.87
CA MET A 541 -22.46 13.30 -9.07
C MET A 541 -22.91 12.00 -9.75
N PRO A 542 -22.41 11.63 -10.94
CA PRO A 542 -22.83 10.40 -11.60
C PRO A 542 -22.47 9.18 -10.74
N LYS A 543 -23.36 8.18 -10.70
CA LYS A 543 -23.13 6.94 -9.95
C LYS A 543 -21.87 6.20 -10.43
N HIS A 544 -21.02 5.78 -9.49
CA HIS A 544 -19.85 4.94 -9.78
C HIS A 544 -20.29 3.57 -10.33
N ILE A 545 -19.72 3.18 -11.47
CA ILE A 545 -19.90 1.88 -12.11
C ILE A 545 -18.49 1.42 -12.55
N PRO A 546 -17.91 0.38 -11.92
CA PRO A 546 -16.55 -0.07 -12.26
C PRO A 546 -16.40 -0.41 -13.73
N GLY A 547 -15.34 0.10 -14.37
CA GLY A 547 -15.05 -0.14 -15.79
C GLY A 547 -15.93 0.56 -16.82
N ASP A 548 -16.93 1.35 -16.42
CA ASP A 548 -17.67 2.25 -17.33
C ASP A 548 -16.81 3.49 -17.59
N ALA A 549 -16.07 3.50 -18.71
CA ALA A 549 -15.10 4.55 -19.01
C ALA A 549 -15.77 5.89 -19.35
N GLU A 550 -16.96 5.87 -19.96
CA GLU A 550 -17.78 7.06 -20.19
C GLU A 550 -18.11 7.75 -18.85
N LYS A 551 -18.62 6.99 -17.87
CA LYS A 551 -18.97 7.55 -16.55
C LYS A 551 -17.76 7.87 -15.68
N ALA A 552 -16.68 7.10 -15.76
CA ALA A 552 -15.44 7.42 -15.07
C ALA A 552 -14.87 8.77 -15.55
N GLN A 553 -14.95 9.07 -16.85
CA GLN A 553 -14.54 10.37 -17.39
C GLN A 553 -15.41 11.52 -16.88
N VAL A 554 -16.75 11.36 -16.86
CA VAL A 554 -17.65 12.41 -16.34
C VAL A 554 -17.46 12.63 -14.84
N ARG A 555 -17.29 11.55 -14.05
CA ARG A 555 -16.98 11.64 -12.62
C ARG A 555 -15.63 12.33 -12.38
N ARG A 556 -14.60 12.05 -13.17
CA ARG A 556 -13.30 12.74 -13.08
C ARG A 556 -13.45 14.24 -13.33
N ALA A 557 -14.07 14.65 -14.45
CA ALA A 557 -14.31 16.06 -14.75
C ALA A 557 -15.12 16.78 -13.65
N PHE A 558 -16.08 16.08 -13.02
CA PHE A 558 -16.82 16.59 -11.87
C PHE A 558 -15.92 16.80 -10.64
N MET A 559 -15.06 15.84 -10.30
CA MET A 559 -14.12 15.93 -9.18
C MET A 559 -13.04 17.01 -9.40
N ASP A 560 -12.57 17.18 -10.63
CA ASP A 560 -11.60 18.23 -10.99
C ASP A 560 -12.23 19.63 -10.82
N SER A 561 -13.49 19.79 -11.25
CA SER A 561 -14.29 21.02 -11.04
C SER A 561 -14.57 21.26 -9.55
N PHE A 562 -14.93 20.21 -8.80
CA PHE A 562 -15.15 20.28 -7.35
C PHE A 562 -13.89 20.70 -6.60
N SER A 563 -12.73 20.15 -6.97
CA SER A 563 -11.45 20.39 -6.28
C SER A 563 -10.86 21.76 -6.57
N SER A 564 -11.18 22.35 -7.74
CA SER A 564 -10.69 23.67 -8.16
C SER A 564 -11.57 24.83 -7.69
N VAL A 565 -12.89 24.63 -7.62
CA VAL A 565 -13.86 25.68 -7.20
C VAL A 565 -14.21 25.57 -5.72
N GLY A 566 -14.14 24.37 -5.14
CA GLY A 566 -14.54 24.11 -3.75
C GLY A 566 -16.06 24.10 -3.53
N LEU A 567 -16.50 23.37 -2.50
CA LEU A 567 -17.92 23.07 -2.24
C LEU A 567 -18.81 24.32 -2.15
N MET A 568 -18.38 25.37 -1.44
CA MET A 568 -19.21 26.55 -1.17
C MET A 568 -19.49 27.39 -2.43
N GLU A 569 -18.48 27.61 -3.27
CA GLU A 569 -18.63 28.38 -4.51
C GLU A 569 -19.35 27.56 -5.59
N MET A 570 -19.11 26.24 -5.63
CA MET A 570 -19.89 25.29 -6.41
C MET A 570 -21.40 25.39 -6.09
N LEU A 571 -21.78 25.22 -4.81
CA LEU A 571 -23.16 25.34 -4.34
C LEU A 571 -23.79 26.70 -4.69
N GLY A 572 -23.02 27.79 -4.58
CA GLY A 572 -23.49 29.14 -4.90
C GLY A 572 -23.73 29.38 -6.40
N LYS A 573 -22.90 28.81 -7.28
CA LYS A 573 -22.99 29.03 -8.74
C LYS A 573 -24.05 28.16 -9.43
N ASN A 574 -24.26 26.92 -9.00
CA ASN A 574 -25.16 25.97 -9.67
C ASN A 574 -26.09 25.23 -8.68
N PRO A 575 -26.95 25.94 -7.92
CA PRO A 575 -27.72 25.36 -6.82
C PRO A 575 -28.69 24.24 -7.25
N HIS A 576 -29.11 24.18 -8.52
CA HIS A 576 -29.98 23.11 -9.04
C HIS A 576 -29.25 21.82 -9.44
N LEU A 577 -27.93 21.89 -9.68
CA LEU A 577 -27.11 20.74 -10.10
C LEU A 577 -26.33 20.13 -8.94
N LEU A 578 -26.24 20.84 -7.82
CA LEU A 578 -25.35 20.53 -6.70
C LEU A 578 -26.09 20.40 -5.36
N THR A 579 -27.40 20.16 -5.43
CA THR A 579 -28.21 19.82 -4.26
C THR A 579 -27.60 18.62 -3.53
N TYR A 580 -27.44 18.76 -2.22
CA TYR A 580 -26.96 17.70 -1.34
C TYR A 580 -28.13 16.82 -0.88
N GLU A 581 -27.91 15.53 -0.71
CA GLU A 581 -28.86 14.65 -0.02
C GLU A 581 -29.06 15.09 1.44
N ALA A 582 -30.16 14.68 2.07
CA ALA A 582 -30.40 15.02 3.48
C ALA A 582 -29.48 14.17 4.37
N PHE A 583 -28.55 14.83 5.08
CA PHE A 583 -27.59 14.21 5.99
C PHE A 583 -28.25 13.26 7.00
N ASP A 584 -27.89 11.97 6.96
CA ASP A 584 -28.16 11.00 8.01
C ASP A 584 -26.94 10.89 8.93
N ALA A 585 -27.11 11.11 10.24
CA ALA A 585 -26.05 10.98 11.23
C ALA A 585 -25.39 9.58 11.24
N LYS A 586 -26.05 8.55 10.69
CA LYS A 586 -25.46 7.21 10.48
C LYS A 586 -24.26 7.21 9.53
N GLU A 587 -24.17 8.15 8.59
CA GLU A 587 -23.06 8.25 7.61
C GLU A 587 -21.70 8.47 8.28
N VAL A 588 -21.70 9.08 9.46
CA VAL A 588 -20.51 9.45 10.25
C VAL A 588 -20.48 8.79 11.64
N THR A 589 -21.38 7.81 11.86
CA THR A 589 -21.44 7.01 13.09
C THR A 589 -20.94 5.60 12.81
N PHE A 590 -19.94 5.15 13.57
CA PHE A 590 -19.42 3.80 13.49
C PHE A 590 -20.02 2.92 14.58
N ASP A 591 -20.73 1.85 14.17
CA ASP A 591 -21.25 0.81 15.06
C ASP A 591 -20.28 -0.37 15.10
N TYR A 592 -19.55 -0.48 16.22
CA TYR A 592 -18.55 -1.51 16.44
C TYR A 592 -19.13 -2.93 16.39
N LEU A 593 -20.30 -3.16 16.98
CA LEU A 593 -20.93 -4.48 17.07
C LEU A 593 -21.51 -4.90 15.71
N SER A 594 -22.12 -3.98 14.97
CA SER A 594 -22.63 -4.27 13.63
C SER A 594 -21.49 -4.49 12.64
N SER A 595 -20.39 -3.75 12.74
CA SER A 595 -19.18 -3.94 11.92
C SER A 595 -18.52 -5.31 12.17
N ALA A 596 -18.35 -5.67 13.44
CA ALA A 596 -17.83 -6.97 13.85
C ALA A 596 -18.70 -8.14 13.35
N LYS A 597 -20.03 -8.02 13.48
CA LYS A 597 -20.99 -9.03 12.97
C LYS A 597 -21.00 -9.11 11.45
N ALA A 598 -20.88 -7.99 10.74
CA ALA A 598 -20.78 -7.99 9.28
C ALA A 598 -19.53 -8.77 8.83
N SER A 599 -18.39 -8.56 9.51
CA SER A 599 -17.16 -9.31 9.26
C SER A 599 -17.31 -10.81 9.53
N ALA A 600 -18.08 -11.20 10.56
CA ALA A 600 -18.35 -12.60 10.93
C ALA A 600 -19.45 -13.29 10.09
N LEU A 601 -20.36 -12.56 9.45
CA LEU A 601 -21.36 -13.09 8.50
C LEU A 601 -20.79 -13.29 7.08
N VAL A 602 -19.63 -12.67 6.84
CA VAL A 602 -18.80 -12.82 5.64
C VAL A 602 -17.85 -14.01 5.83
N ALA A 603 -17.43 -14.31 7.06
CA ALA A 603 -16.55 -15.43 7.42
C ALA A 603 -17.18 -16.83 7.23
#